data_AF-A0A2H9RNU4-F1
#
_entry.id   AF-A0A2H9RNU4-F1
#
_cell.length_a   1.000
_cell.length_b   1.000
_cell.length_c   1.000
_cell.angle_alpha   90.00
_cell.angle_beta   90.00
_cell.angle_gamma   90.00
#
_symmetry.space_group_name_H-M   'P 1'
#
loop_
_entity.id
_entity.type
_entity.pdbx_description
1 polymer ?
#
loop_
_entity_poly.entity_id
_entity_poly.type
_entity_poly.pdbx_seq_one_letter_code
_entity_poly.pdbx_strand_id
1 'polypeptide(L)' 'MIKLKCIDYGFECDFVSEGEIESVLEEFGRHTNEEHGIDYSKEVLMQIILRKTTHT' A
#
# COMPACT_ATOMS: atom_id res chain seq x y z
N MET A 1 9.44 8.71 5.18
CA MET A 1 8.18 8.06 5.57
C MET A 1 7.39 7.73 4.31
N ILE A 2 6.80 6.55 4.24
CA ILE A 2 6.03 6.06 3.09
C ILE A 2 4.55 6.29 3.35
N LYS A 3 3.78 6.62 2.31
CA LYS A 3 2.32 6.80 2.38
C LYS A 3 1.62 6.12 1.21
N LEU A 4 0.75 5.17 1.50
CA LEU A 4 -0.13 4.51 0.54
C LEU A 4 -1.59 4.84 0.85
N LYS A 5 -2.39 5.11 -0.19
CA LYS A 5 -3.83 5.37 -0.08
C LYS A 5 -4.56 4.53 -1.09
N CYS A 6 -5.65 3.89 -0.71
CA CYS A 6 -6.41 3.05 -1.64
C CYS A 6 -6.95 3.87 -2.83
N ILE A 7 -7.37 5.12 -2.60
CA ILE A 7 -7.76 6.06 -3.67
C ILE A 7 -6.66 6.29 -4.73
N ASP A 8 -5.37 6.20 -4.38
CA ASP A 8 -4.27 6.37 -5.34
C ASP A 8 -4.19 5.19 -6.33
N TYR A 9 -4.83 4.07 -5.99
CA TYR A 9 -4.84 2.82 -6.77
C TYR A 9 -6.22 2.49 -7.37
N GLY A 10 -7.16 3.45 -7.36
CA GLY A 10 -8.47 3.32 -8.02
C GLY A 10 -9.54 2.61 -7.19
N PHE A 11 -9.31 2.40 -5.89
CA PHE A 11 -10.33 1.92 -4.97
C PHE A 11 -11.18 3.09 -4.47
N GLU A 12 -12.50 2.90 -4.38
CA GLU A 12 -13.42 3.81 -3.67
C GLU A 12 -13.30 3.58 -2.15
N CYS A 13 -12.10 3.81 -1.60
CA CYS A 13 -11.75 3.54 -0.21
C CYS A 13 -10.81 4.61 0.34
N ASP A 14 -11.22 5.26 1.44
CA ASP A 14 -10.47 6.33 2.13
C ASP A 14 -9.31 5.83 3.03
N PHE A 15 -9.02 4.53 3.01
CA PHE A 15 -7.93 3.98 3.82
C PHE A 15 -6.57 4.53 3.40
N VAL A 16 -5.77 4.87 4.43
CA VAL A 16 -4.42 5.39 4.30
C VAL A 16 -3.52 4.66 5.28
N SER A 17 -2.39 4.14 4.79
CA SER A 17 -1.31 3.64 5.63
C SER A 17 -0.07 4.52 5.44
N GLU A 18 0.50 4.98 6.56
CA GLU A 18 1.64 5.89 6.58
C GLU A 18 2.62 5.51 7.68
N GLY A 19 3.90 5.38 7.34
CA GLY A 19 4.92 4.97 8.31
C GLY A 19 6.21 4.48 7.69
N GLU A 20 6.85 3.54 8.39
CA GLU A 20 8.00 2.78 7.89
C GLU A 20 7.55 1.72 6.88
N ILE A 21 8.49 1.25 6.06
CA ILE A 21 8.18 0.31 4.97
C ILE A 21 7.49 -0.94 5.51
N GLU A 22 8.00 -1.54 6.58
CA GLU A 22 7.44 -2.79 7.12
C GLU A 22 6.01 -2.61 7.64
N SER A 23 5.74 -1.53 8.38
CA SER A 23 4.41 -1.21 8.87
C SER A 23 3.42 -0.97 7.72
N VAL A 24 3.84 -0.20 6.71
CA VAL A 24 2.99 0.09 5.55
C VAL A 24 2.72 -1.17 4.73
N LEU A 25 3.71 -2.06 4.56
CA LEU A 25 3.52 -3.34 3.88
C LEU A 25 2.49 -4.22 4.58
N GLU A 26 2.58 -4.33 5.91
CA GLU A 26 1.67 -5.16 6.70
C GLU A 26 0.25 -4.57 6.72
N GLU A 27 0.11 -3.29 7.05
CA GLU A 27 -1.21 -2.66 7.17
C GLU A 27 -1.93 -2.57 5.83
N PHE A 28 -1.23 -2.09 4.78
CA PHE A 28 -1.83 -1.93 3.47
C PHE A 28 -2.15 -3.28 2.83
N GLY A 29 -1.26 -4.26 2.94
CA GLY A 29 -1.50 -5.61 2.42
C GLY A 29 -2.66 -6.31 3.12
N ARG A 30 -2.75 -6.20 4.45
CA ARG A 30 -3.88 -6.74 5.22
C ARG A 30 -5.19 -6.07 4.80
N HIS A 31 -5.21 -4.74 4.74
CA HIS A 31 -6.41 -3.99 4.36
C HIS A 31 -6.90 -4.37 2.96
N THR A 32 -6.01 -4.46 1.96
CA THR A 32 -6.42 -4.84 0.60
C THR A 32 -6.93 -6.27 0.54
N ASN A 33 -6.41 -7.18 1.37
CA ASN A 33 -6.90 -8.56 1.45
C ASN A 33 -8.30 -8.60 2.06
N GLU A 34 -8.51 -7.95 3.20
CA GLU A 34 -9.77 -7.99 3.94
C GLU A 34 -10.89 -7.19 3.26
N GLU A 35 -10.60 -5.96 2.81
CA GLU A 35 -11.63 -5.01 2.34
C GLU A 35 -11.79 -5.03 0.82
N HIS A 36 -10.76 -5.45 0.07
CA HIS A 36 -10.80 -5.49 -1.40
C HIS A 36 -10.69 -6.91 -1.97
N GLY A 37 -10.45 -7.93 -1.13
CA GLY A 37 -10.25 -9.30 -1.59
C GLY A 37 -8.97 -9.50 -2.41
N ILE A 38 -8.01 -8.58 -2.30
CA ILE A 38 -6.77 -8.58 -3.09
C ILE A 38 -5.59 -8.92 -2.20
N ASP A 39 -5.00 -10.07 -2.46
CA ASP A 39 -3.79 -10.52 -1.79
C ASP A 39 -2.55 -10.04 -2.54
N TYR A 40 -2.03 -8.87 -2.16
CA TYR A 40 -0.75 -8.42 -2.69
C TYR A 40 0.40 -9.11 -1.95
N SER A 41 1.25 -9.79 -2.70
CA SER A 41 2.52 -10.28 -2.16
C SER A 41 3.40 -9.11 -1.71
N LYS A 42 4.21 -9.32 -0.67
CA LYS A 42 5.16 -8.30 -0.15
C LYS A 42 6.05 -7.72 -1.25
N GLU A 43 6.47 -8.53 -2.22
CA GLU A 43 7.28 -8.11 -3.36
C GLU A 43 6.56 -7.08 -4.24
N VAL A 44 5.27 -7.29 -4.53
CA VAL A 44 4.46 -6.35 -5.33
C VAL A 44 4.31 -5.02 -4.61
N LEU A 45 3.98 -5.06 -3.31
CA LEU A 45 3.87 -3.86 -2.50
C LEU A 45 5.21 -3.12 -2.38
N MET A 46 6.34 -3.84 -2.27
CA MET A 46 7.66 -3.21 -2.31
C MET A 46 7.93 -2.50 -3.64
N GLN A 47 7.58 -3.08 -4.78
CA GLN A 47 7.72 -2.43 -6.08
C GLN A 47 6.86 -1.15 -6.19
N ILE A 48 5.65 -1.18 -5.65
CA ILE A 48 4.77 -0.02 -5.57
C ILE A 48 5.42 1.10 -4.74
N ILE A 49 5.95 0.77 -3.56
CA ILE A 49 6.64 1.72 -2.68
C ILE A 49 7.88 2.31 -3.36
N LEU A 50 8.71 1.46 -3.99
CA LEU A 50 9.92 1.90 -4.70
C LEU A 50 9.60 2.89 -5.80
N ARG A 51 8.56 2.65 -6.60
CA ARG A 51 8.14 3.58 -7.67
C ARG A 51 7.68 4.92 -7.12
N LYS A 52 7.00 4.95 -5.97
CA LYS A 52 6.59 6.18 -5.30
C LYS A 52 7.77 6.97 -4.72
N THR A 53 8.85 6.32 -4.31
CA THR A 53 10.03 6.98 -3.72
C THR A 53 11.11 7.38 -4.73
N THR A 54 11.19 6.72 -5.90
CA THR A 54 12.20 7.02 -6.94
C THR A 54 11.82 8.15 -7.90
N HIS A 55 10.55 8.56 -7.96
CA HIS A 55 10.10 9.73 -8.74
C HIS A 55 9.87 10.97 -7.85
N THR A 56 10.81 11.24 -6.94
CA THR A 56 10.87 12.52 -6.19
C THR A 56 12.08 13.31 -6.62
#